data_AF-A0A4R7IYN2-F1
#
_entry.id   AF-A0A4R7IYN2-F1
#
_cell.length_a   1.000
_cell.length_b   1.000
_cell.length_c   1.000
_cell.angle_alpha   90.00
_cell.angle_beta   90.00
_cell.angle_gamma   90.00
#
_symmetry.space_group_name_H-M   'P 1'
#
loop_
_entity.id
_entity.type
_entity.pdbx_description
1 polymer ?
#
loop_
_entity_poly.entity_id
_entity_poly.type
_entity_poly.pdbx_seq_one_letter_code
_entity_poly.pdbx_strand_id
1 'polypeptide(L)'
;MKSPSLICLSIALVAAGTVTTVGPAPVAAADAECPEFSRASSMAAVNLAGTQDCDLTGIILDFDNGTSISIPEAGSMVTLSGTSADESPGIEISVMHDQDGVAVLRDSNISESNSSKTAAALRKAHRQSTAGQSSRREPQETKSASRRCSTDAPYVARTFYSSKRYAWGYNSTGQPKSSARTDIVDAGRRVGSGTSNSCGSDNSGLVITSAGNTSDRPGISASGKCTSFDGKSVVGFGDVDGSYLAWACTKVTTTSQRLTQSDILFDNSSRAWHIGSGSCSSGHDLKAVAMHEFGHAVGLSHTDEWDPDDYYDQVMYSKIARCSSTTLSKQRDLGRGDQNGLFSLYGPA
;
A
#
# COMPACT_ATOMS: atom_id res chain seq x y z
N MET A 1 -7.34 97.43 6.87
CA MET A 1 -7.83 96.12 7.36
C MET A 1 -6.61 95.21 7.48
N LYS A 2 -5.90 95.27 8.61
CA LYS A 2 -5.94 94.33 9.75
C LYS A 2 -5.39 92.92 9.41
N SER A 3 -4.09 92.74 9.72
CA SER A 3 -3.42 91.46 10.00
C SER A 3 -4.10 90.71 11.15
N PRO A 4 -3.93 89.38 11.21
CA PRO A 4 -3.11 88.78 12.29
C PRO A 4 -2.31 87.54 11.82
N SER A 5 -1.02 87.40 12.16
CA SER A 5 -0.39 86.88 13.40
C SER A 5 -0.01 85.40 13.30
N LEU A 6 1.29 85.18 13.12
CA LEU A 6 1.98 83.90 13.29
C LEU A 6 1.98 83.47 14.77
N ILE A 7 1.65 82.21 15.05
CA ILE A 7 1.90 81.56 16.33
C ILE A 7 3.04 80.56 16.12
N CYS A 8 4.21 80.84 16.70
CA CYS A 8 5.30 79.88 16.86
C CYS A 8 4.98 78.95 18.03
N LEU A 9 4.86 77.65 17.77
CA LEU A 9 4.77 76.62 18.79
C LEU A 9 6.11 75.89 18.88
N SER A 10 6.85 76.16 19.96
CA SER A 10 8.12 75.48 20.28
C SER A 10 7.82 74.15 20.96
N ILE A 11 8.05 73.03 20.26
CA ILE A 11 7.98 71.68 20.83
C ILE A 11 9.35 71.32 21.39
N ALA A 12 9.44 71.18 22.72
CA ALA A 12 10.61 70.64 23.39
C ALA A 12 10.63 69.11 23.24
N LEU A 13 11.65 68.59 22.55
CA LEU A 13 11.90 67.15 22.42
C LEU A 13 12.58 66.64 23.69
N VAL A 14 11.87 65.83 24.49
CA VAL A 14 12.46 65.09 25.62
C VAL A 14 13.03 63.78 25.04
N ALA A 15 14.35 63.68 24.96
CA ALA A 15 15.03 62.44 24.59
C ALA A 15 15.01 61.47 25.79
N ALA A 16 14.10 60.50 25.77
CA ALA A 16 14.14 59.35 26.67
C ALA A 16 15.20 58.37 26.15
N GLY A 17 16.34 58.30 26.83
CA GLY A 17 17.37 57.30 26.56
C GLY A 17 16.89 55.92 26.97
N THR A 18 16.54 55.08 26.00
CA THR A 18 16.32 53.64 26.20
C THR A 18 17.66 52.94 26.35
N VAL A 19 17.95 52.43 27.55
CA VAL A 19 19.06 51.50 27.78
C VAL A 19 18.66 50.15 27.21
N THR A 20 19.15 49.82 26.01
CA THR A 20 19.05 48.46 25.45
C THR A 20 20.04 47.55 26.19
N THR A 21 19.52 46.71 27.07
CA THR A 21 20.29 45.58 27.61
C THR A 21 20.58 44.61 26.47
N VAL A 22 21.84 44.55 26.02
CA VAL A 22 22.30 43.51 25.09
C VAL A 22 22.29 42.20 25.87
N GLY A 23 21.23 41.42 25.71
CA GLY A 23 21.19 40.05 26.18
C GLY A 23 22.27 39.22 25.48
N PRO A 24 22.77 38.14 26.11
CA PRO A 24 23.70 37.23 25.46
C PRO A 24 23.09 36.76 24.13
N ALA A 25 23.89 36.81 23.07
CA ALA A 25 23.49 36.28 21.77
C ALA A 25 23.02 34.83 21.95
N PRO A 26 21.88 34.43 21.35
CA PRO A 26 21.47 33.03 21.40
C PRO A 26 22.63 32.20 20.85
N VAL A 27 23.11 31.27 21.67
CA VAL A 27 24.07 30.26 21.24
C VAL A 27 23.39 29.55 20.08
N ALA A 28 23.99 29.61 18.89
CA ALA A 28 23.52 28.85 17.75
C ALA A 28 23.40 27.39 18.19
N ALA A 29 22.17 26.85 18.16
CA ALA A 29 21.97 25.43 18.41
C ALA A 29 22.90 24.69 17.46
N ALA A 30 23.74 23.80 18.01
CA ALA A 30 24.58 22.96 17.18
C ALA A 30 23.69 22.26 16.15
N ASP A 31 24.03 22.37 14.86
CA ASP A 31 23.34 21.65 13.80
C ASP A 31 23.25 20.19 14.25
N ALA A 32 22.03 19.69 14.45
CA ALA A 32 21.84 18.31 14.85
C ALA A 32 22.42 17.45 13.72
N GLU A 33 23.56 16.80 13.97
CA GLU A 33 24.18 15.93 12.99
C GLU A 33 23.22 14.78 12.70
N CYS A 34 22.64 14.80 11.50
CA CYS A 34 21.87 13.68 11.00
C CYS A 34 22.79 12.48 10.84
N PRO A 35 22.48 11.34 11.48
CA PRO A 35 23.31 10.16 11.33
C PRO A 35 23.34 9.75 9.85
N GLU A 36 24.50 9.36 9.34
CA GLU A 36 24.60 8.79 7.99
C GLU A 36 23.92 7.41 7.97
N PHE A 37 22.66 7.39 7.52
CA PHE A 37 21.92 6.15 7.31
C PHE A 37 21.97 5.79 5.83
N SER A 38 22.80 4.80 5.46
CA SER A 38 22.71 4.20 4.12
C SER A 38 21.77 3.00 4.09
N ARG A 39 21.64 2.29 5.23
CA ARG A 39 20.76 1.12 5.43
C ARG A 39 20.39 0.96 6.90
N ALA A 40 19.14 0.57 7.17
CA ALA A 40 18.71 0.12 8.49
C ALA A 40 18.33 -1.36 8.44
N SER A 41 19.00 -2.18 9.24
CA SER A 41 18.79 -3.62 9.30
C SER A 41 17.84 -3.95 10.45
N SER A 42 16.59 -4.32 10.14
CA SER A 42 15.49 -4.69 11.06
C SER A 42 14.59 -3.55 11.56
N MET A 43 13.31 -3.90 11.76
CA MET A 43 12.27 -3.02 12.33
C MET A 43 12.61 -2.50 13.73
N ALA A 44 13.43 -3.23 14.50
CA ALA A 44 13.90 -2.81 15.82
C ALA A 44 15.09 -1.82 15.77
N ALA A 45 15.82 -1.77 14.65
CA ALA A 45 16.97 -0.90 14.47
C ALA A 45 16.62 0.49 13.92
N VAL A 46 15.40 0.67 13.42
CA VAL A 46 14.90 1.98 12.98
C VAL A 46 14.47 2.79 14.21
N ASN A 47 15.35 2.93 15.20
CA ASN A 47 15.21 3.95 16.23
C ASN A 47 15.62 5.28 15.60
N LEU A 48 14.70 5.89 14.86
CA LEU A 48 14.94 7.18 14.23
C LEU A 48 14.91 8.33 15.26
N ALA A 49 14.92 8.07 16.58
CA ALA A 49 14.92 9.09 17.64
C ALA A 49 15.92 10.21 17.34
N GLY A 50 15.43 11.45 17.26
CA GLY A 50 16.25 12.62 16.97
C GLY A 50 16.48 12.94 15.49
N THR A 51 15.87 12.22 14.54
CA THR A 51 16.01 12.50 13.10
C THR A 51 14.89 13.38 12.53
N GLN A 52 14.18 14.14 13.36
CA GLN A 52 13.03 14.95 12.96
C GLN A 52 13.40 16.02 11.92
N ASP A 53 14.64 16.49 11.99
CA ASP A 53 15.20 17.50 11.09
C ASP A 53 16.03 16.88 9.94
N CYS A 54 16.04 15.55 9.83
CA CYS A 54 16.82 14.84 8.83
C CYS A 54 16.00 14.47 7.61
N ASP A 55 16.61 14.57 6.42
CA ASP A 55 16.02 13.96 5.24
C ASP A 55 16.21 12.44 5.29
N LEU A 56 15.12 11.75 5.60
CA LEU A 56 15.07 10.30 5.67
C LEU A 56 14.75 9.66 4.31
N THR A 57 14.42 10.48 3.30
CA THR A 57 14.00 10.00 1.98
C THR A 57 15.11 9.17 1.36
N GLY A 58 14.77 8.02 0.78
CA GLY A 58 15.74 7.18 0.09
C GLY A 58 16.41 6.13 0.97
N ILE A 59 16.44 6.30 2.30
CA ILE A 59 17.01 5.30 3.23
C ILE A 59 16.32 3.96 3.00
N ILE A 60 17.11 2.90 2.86
CA ILE A 60 16.59 1.55 2.62
C ILE A 60 16.39 0.85 3.98
N LEU A 61 15.17 0.40 4.21
CA LEU A 61 14.79 -0.47 5.31
C LEU A 61 14.87 -1.91 4.84
N ASP A 62 15.80 -2.69 5.42
CA ASP A 62 15.95 -4.13 5.15
C ASP A 62 15.18 -4.93 6.23
N PHE A 63 14.42 -5.92 5.78
CA PHE A 63 13.59 -6.77 6.64
C PHE A 63 14.17 -8.19 6.73
N ASP A 64 13.89 -8.89 7.83
CA ASP A 64 14.49 -10.20 8.15
C ASP A 64 14.18 -11.29 7.10
N ASN A 65 13.13 -11.10 6.30
CA ASN A 65 12.74 -11.99 5.21
C ASN A 65 13.42 -11.65 3.86
N GLY A 66 14.39 -10.72 3.85
CA GLY A 66 15.16 -10.34 2.67
C GLY A 66 14.51 -9.28 1.76
N THR A 67 13.27 -8.86 2.06
CA THR A 67 12.63 -7.74 1.36
C THR A 67 13.19 -6.40 1.84
N SER A 68 12.97 -5.36 1.04
CA SER A 68 13.37 -4.00 1.43
C SER A 68 12.48 -2.92 0.84
N ILE A 69 12.29 -1.82 1.57
CA ILE A 69 11.54 -0.65 1.13
C ILE A 69 12.38 0.59 1.40
N SER A 70 12.45 1.48 0.41
CA SER A 70 13.02 2.81 0.61
C SER A 70 11.98 3.72 1.27
N ILE A 71 12.39 4.49 2.28
CA ILE A 71 11.54 5.51 2.89
C ILE A 71 11.13 6.50 1.78
N PRO A 72 9.81 6.67 1.51
CA PRO A 72 9.36 7.57 0.47
C PRO A 72 9.56 9.03 0.87
N GLU A 73 9.32 9.95 -0.05
CA GLU A 73 9.24 11.37 0.29
C GLU A 73 8.15 11.64 1.33
N ALA A 74 8.30 12.71 2.11
CA ALA A 74 7.30 13.12 3.08
C ALA A 74 5.94 13.39 2.40
N GLY A 75 4.86 12.94 3.04
CA GLY A 75 3.51 12.98 2.48
C GLY A 75 3.16 11.78 1.61
N SER A 76 3.93 10.69 1.67
CA SER A 76 3.72 9.48 0.90
C SER A 76 3.80 8.21 1.74
N MET A 77 3.19 7.15 1.24
CA MET A 77 3.27 5.79 1.77
C MET A 77 3.59 4.84 0.64
N VAL A 78 4.50 3.91 0.89
CA VAL A 78 4.82 2.79 0.01
C VAL A 78 4.41 1.50 0.69
N THR A 79 3.70 0.64 -0.02
CA THR A 79 3.34 -0.70 0.41
C THR A 79 3.98 -1.72 -0.53
N LEU A 80 4.74 -2.65 0.02
CA LEU A 80 5.15 -3.89 -0.63
C LEU A 80 4.21 -5.00 -0.18
N SER A 81 3.67 -5.74 -1.13
CA SER A 81 2.89 -6.95 -0.87
C SER A 81 3.45 -8.11 -1.69
N GLY A 82 3.43 -9.31 -1.12
CA GLY A 82 3.85 -10.53 -1.81
C GLY A 82 2.90 -11.67 -1.59
N THR A 83 2.40 -12.24 -2.69
CA THR A 83 1.56 -13.44 -2.67
C THR A 83 2.42 -14.69 -2.64
N SER A 84 2.12 -15.60 -1.73
CA SER A 84 2.86 -16.84 -1.55
C SER A 84 2.26 -18.02 -2.33
N ALA A 85 3.14 -18.89 -2.84
CA ALA A 85 2.81 -20.26 -3.19
C ALA A 85 2.83 -21.11 -1.91
N ASP A 86 1.67 -21.68 -1.57
CA ASP A 86 1.52 -22.70 -0.51
C ASP A 86 1.80 -22.18 0.93
N GLU A 87 2.32 -23.04 1.83
CA GLU A 87 2.29 -22.94 3.31
C GLU A 87 2.91 -21.67 3.94
N SER A 88 3.69 -20.89 3.19
CA SER A 88 4.25 -19.64 3.70
C SER A 88 3.16 -18.56 3.70
N PRO A 89 3.02 -17.75 4.77
CA PRO A 89 2.17 -16.58 4.71
C PRO A 89 2.68 -15.64 3.62
N GLY A 90 1.77 -14.94 2.93
CA GLY A 90 2.18 -13.77 2.17
C GLY A 90 2.73 -12.69 3.12
N ILE A 91 3.22 -11.61 2.53
CA ILE A 91 3.77 -10.51 3.31
C ILE A 91 3.14 -9.19 2.91
N GLU A 92 2.91 -8.33 3.90
CA GLU A 92 2.64 -6.92 3.68
C GLU A 92 3.53 -6.03 4.52
N ILE A 93 4.14 -5.04 3.89
CA ILE A 93 4.95 -4.03 4.56
C ILE A 93 4.57 -2.66 4.02
N SER A 94 4.13 -1.76 4.88
CA SER A 94 3.88 -0.35 4.55
C SER A 94 4.84 0.56 5.30
N VAL A 95 5.50 1.45 4.56
CA VAL A 95 6.34 2.52 5.11
C VAL A 95 5.68 3.85 4.77
N MET A 96 5.28 4.59 5.80
CA MET A 96 4.70 5.91 5.67
C MET A 96 5.70 6.95 6.16
N HIS A 97 5.88 8.02 5.38
CA HIS A 97 6.65 9.18 5.76
C HIS A 97 5.72 10.40 5.70
N ASP A 98 5.52 11.07 6.82
CA ASP A 98 4.79 12.33 6.90
C ASP A 98 5.61 13.40 7.64
N GLN A 99 4.99 14.55 7.91
CA GLN A 99 5.66 15.68 8.58
C GLN A 99 6.03 15.38 10.03
N ASP A 100 5.35 14.42 10.67
CA ASP A 100 5.63 14.04 12.05
C ASP A 100 6.69 12.92 12.10
N GLY A 101 7.00 12.24 10.98
CA GLY A 101 8.11 11.30 10.86
C GLY A 101 7.80 10.07 10.02
N VAL A 102 8.44 8.95 10.36
CA VAL A 102 8.29 7.66 9.65
C VAL A 102 7.57 6.64 10.55
N ALA A 103 6.72 5.81 9.94
CA ALA A 103 6.11 4.66 10.57
C ALA A 103 6.15 3.45 9.64
N VAL A 104 6.35 2.27 10.23
CA VAL A 104 6.39 1.00 9.50
C VAL A 104 5.30 0.08 10.05
N LEU A 105 4.46 -0.42 9.17
CA LEU A 105 3.47 -1.44 9.47
C LEU A 105 3.86 -2.71 8.71
N ARG A 106 3.99 -3.82 9.40
CA ARG A 106 4.18 -5.14 8.81
C ARG A 106 3.02 -6.04 9.21
N ASP A 107 2.27 -6.50 8.22
CA ASP A 107 1.01 -7.22 8.39
C ASP A 107 0.08 -6.40 9.32
N SER A 108 -0.09 -6.81 10.58
CA SER A 108 -0.83 -6.08 11.63
C SER A 108 0.06 -5.47 12.73
N ASN A 109 1.37 -5.69 12.70
CA ASN A 109 2.32 -5.22 13.70
C ASN A 109 2.96 -3.89 13.27
N ILE A 110 2.86 -2.87 14.12
CA ILE A 110 3.44 -1.56 13.85
C ILE A 110 4.72 -1.38 14.64
N SER A 111 5.80 -1.07 13.93
CA SER A 111 7.02 -0.53 14.51
C SER A 111 7.08 0.97 14.24
N GLU A 112 7.35 1.72 15.30
CA GLU A 112 7.36 3.17 15.28
C GLU A 112 8.80 3.66 15.35
N SER A 113 9.09 4.71 14.58
CA SER A 113 10.37 5.39 14.62
C SER A 113 10.20 6.84 15.07
N ASN A 114 9.36 7.10 16.08
CA ASN A 114 9.27 8.30 16.96
C ASN A 114 7.94 9.03 17.03
N SER A 115 7.05 8.84 16.06
CA SER A 115 5.84 9.65 15.97
C SER A 115 4.60 8.81 16.23
N SER A 116 4.05 8.96 17.43
CA SER A 116 2.75 8.38 17.79
C SER A 116 1.64 8.85 16.85
N LYS A 117 1.78 10.02 16.20
CA LYS A 117 0.82 10.54 15.22
C LYS A 117 0.91 9.86 13.86
N THR A 118 2.11 9.74 13.29
CA THR A 118 2.35 9.02 12.01
C THR A 118 1.91 7.58 12.17
N ALA A 119 2.28 6.93 13.29
CA ALA A 119 1.84 5.59 13.61
C ALA A 119 0.32 5.49 13.81
N ALA A 120 -0.31 6.44 14.50
CA ALA A 120 -1.77 6.48 14.64
C ALA A 120 -2.48 6.71 13.30
N ALA A 121 -1.92 7.53 12.42
CA ALA A 121 -2.43 7.76 11.08
C ALA A 121 -2.29 6.49 10.21
N LEU A 122 -1.16 5.79 10.29
CA LEU A 122 -0.96 4.50 9.62
C LEU A 122 -1.90 3.41 10.17
N ARG A 123 -2.10 3.33 11.50
CA ARG A 123 -3.13 2.49 12.13
C ARG A 123 -4.52 2.79 11.61
N LYS A 124 -4.89 4.07 11.59
CA LYS A 124 -6.22 4.50 11.11
C LYS A 124 -6.41 4.22 9.63
N ALA A 125 -5.32 4.28 8.86
CA ALA A 125 -5.32 3.94 7.45
C ALA A 125 -5.47 2.42 7.24
N HIS A 126 -4.87 1.60 8.09
CA HIS A 126 -5.07 0.15 8.12
C HIS A 126 -6.43 -0.20 8.71
N ARG A 127 -7.47 -0.19 7.88
CA ARG A 127 -8.81 -0.55 8.32
C ARG A 127 -9.05 -2.03 8.18
N GLN A 128 -9.16 -2.68 9.32
CA GLN A 128 -9.77 -3.99 9.44
C GLN A 128 -11.26 -3.79 9.74
N SER A 129 -12.12 -4.28 8.85
CA SER A 129 -13.56 -4.22 9.05
C SER A 129 -14.08 -5.59 9.46
N THR A 130 -14.84 -5.58 10.54
CA THR A 130 -15.66 -6.70 11.02
C THR A 130 -17.12 -6.36 10.81
N ALA A 131 -17.55 -6.20 9.56
CA ALA A 131 -18.99 -6.30 9.30
C ALA A 131 -19.47 -7.55 10.08
N GLY A 132 -20.31 -7.39 11.11
CA GLY A 132 -20.70 -8.49 12.00
C GLY A 132 -20.19 -8.52 13.46
N GLN A 133 -19.46 -7.54 14.00
CA GLN A 133 -19.15 -7.48 15.45
C GLN A 133 -20.36 -7.13 16.35
N SER A 134 -21.55 -7.66 16.06
CA SER A 134 -22.67 -7.72 17.01
C SER A 134 -22.83 -9.16 17.52
N SER A 135 -22.34 -9.37 18.73
CA SER A 135 -22.43 -10.58 19.55
C SER A 135 -21.47 -11.71 19.18
N ARG A 136 -20.40 -11.76 19.98
CA ARG A 136 -19.65 -12.97 20.34
C ARG A 136 -20.65 -14.00 20.89
N ARG A 137 -21.29 -14.77 20.01
CA ARG A 137 -21.98 -16.01 20.39
C ARG A 137 -20.97 -17.14 20.22
N GLU A 138 -20.81 -17.87 21.31
CA GLU A 138 -20.00 -19.07 21.48
C GLU A 138 -20.07 -20.02 20.25
N PRO A 139 -18.97 -20.69 19.86
CA PRO A 139 -18.95 -21.48 18.62
C PRO A 139 -19.85 -22.70 18.78
N GLN A 140 -21.03 -22.67 18.15
CA GLN A 140 -21.70 -23.91 17.80
C GLN A 140 -20.96 -24.51 16.61
N GLU A 141 -20.27 -25.62 16.85
CA GLU A 141 -19.75 -26.56 15.86
C GLU A 141 -20.84 -26.98 14.88
N THR A 142 -21.03 -26.16 13.86
CA THR A 142 -21.46 -26.63 12.55
C THR A 142 -20.44 -26.05 11.59
N LYS A 143 -19.74 -26.93 10.85
CA LYS A 143 -18.89 -26.53 9.72
C LYS A 143 -19.77 -25.74 8.74
N SER A 144 -19.81 -24.43 8.95
CA SER A 144 -20.73 -23.53 8.26
C SER A 144 -20.37 -23.50 6.79
N ALA A 145 -21.39 -23.39 5.94
CA ALA A 145 -21.21 -23.10 4.53
C ALA A 145 -20.21 -21.96 4.33
N SER A 146 -19.40 -22.05 3.28
CA SER A 146 -18.38 -21.07 2.88
C SER A 146 -18.85 -19.63 3.14
N ARG A 147 -18.09 -18.90 3.98
CA ARG A 147 -18.34 -17.48 4.30
C ARG A 147 -17.99 -16.55 3.15
N ARG A 148 -17.47 -17.09 2.03
CA ARG A 148 -17.05 -16.36 0.83
C ARG A 148 -17.98 -15.22 0.46
N CYS A 149 -19.27 -15.49 0.41
CA CYS A 149 -20.29 -14.54 -0.06
C CYS A 149 -21.12 -13.92 1.07
N SER A 150 -20.73 -14.14 2.33
CA SER A 150 -21.46 -13.61 3.48
C SER A 150 -21.36 -12.09 3.51
N THR A 151 -22.47 -11.39 3.74
CA THR A 151 -22.49 -9.91 3.77
C THR A 151 -21.56 -9.32 4.83
N ASP A 152 -21.28 -10.11 5.87
CA ASP A 152 -20.40 -9.80 6.99
C ASP A 152 -18.96 -10.33 6.77
N ALA A 153 -18.63 -10.78 5.56
CA ALA A 153 -17.27 -11.19 5.21
C ALA A 153 -16.28 -10.04 5.48
N PRO A 154 -15.23 -10.28 6.28
CA PRO A 154 -14.27 -9.28 6.67
C PRO A 154 -13.38 -8.90 5.49
N TYR A 155 -12.77 -7.73 5.63
CA TYR A 155 -11.79 -7.23 4.68
C TYR A 155 -10.76 -6.38 5.41
N VAL A 156 -9.58 -6.31 4.79
CA VAL A 156 -8.52 -5.40 5.20
C VAL A 156 -8.26 -4.45 4.04
N ALA A 157 -8.32 -3.15 4.32
CA ALA A 157 -8.18 -2.11 3.31
C ALA A 157 -7.40 -0.91 3.86
N ARG A 158 -6.65 -0.25 2.98
CA ARG A 158 -5.80 0.91 3.32
C ARG A 158 -6.47 2.19 2.84
N THR A 159 -6.78 3.16 3.71
CA THR A 159 -7.66 4.29 3.34
C THR A 159 -7.00 5.50 2.68
N PHE A 160 -5.85 5.32 2.04
CA PHE A 160 -5.19 6.38 1.24
C PHE A 160 -5.48 6.27 -0.26
N TYR A 161 -6.57 5.59 -0.62
CA TYR A 161 -6.91 5.25 -2.00
C TYR A 161 -8.27 5.85 -2.38
N SER A 162 -8.27 7.15 -2.70
CA SER A 162 -9.46 7.88 -3.18
C SER A 162 -9.53 7.99 -4.71
N SER A 163 -8.42 7.68 -5.41
CA SER A 163 -8.41 7.69 -6.87
C SER A 163 -9.23 6.53 -7.41
N LYS A 164 -10.41 6.85 -7.95
CA LYS A 164 -11.28 5.88 -8.65
C LYS A 164 -10.71 5.36 -9.97
N ARG A 165 -9.47 5.73 -10.32
CA ARG A 165 -8.83 5.33 -11.58
C ARG A 165 -7.41 4.85 -11.32
N TYR A 166 -7.09 3.71 -11.92
CA TYR A 166 -5.77 3.13 -11.97
C TYR A 166 -5.46 2.72 -13.42
N ALA A 167 -4.36 3.21 -13.97
CA ALA A 167 -3.92 2.86 -15.32
C ALA A 167 -2.50 2.28 -15.27
N TRP A 168 -2.24 1.25 -16.06
CA TRP A 168 -0.98 0.51 -16.03
C TRP A 168 -0.53 0.05 -17.42
N GLY A 169 0.79 0.02 -17.65
CA GLY A 169 1.41 -0.52 -18.86
C GLY A 169 1.78 -2.00 -18.71
N TYR A 170 1.64 -2.76 -19.79
CA TYR A 170 1.98 -4.18 -19.82
C TYR A 170 3.38 -4.42 -20.40
N ASN A 171 4.29 -5.00 -19.63
CA ASN A 171 5.57 -5.48 -20.13
C ASN A 171 5.49 -6.99 -20.42
N SER A 172 5.59 -7.37 -21.69
CA SER A 172 5.50 -8.77 -22.12
C SER A 172 6.83 -9.55 -22.02
N THR A 173 7.92 -8.89 -21.64
CA THR A 173 9.24 -9.51 -21.56
C THR A 173 9.22 -10.60 -20.51
N GLY A 174 9.62 -11.82 -20.89
CA GLY A 174 9.66 -12.95 -19.96
C GLY A 174 8.29 -13.54 -19.61
N GLN A 175 7.20 -13.13 -20.29
CA GLN A 175 5.89 -13.76 -20.09
C GLN A 175 5.94 -15.25 -20.51
N PRO A 176 5.27 -16.15 -19.78
CA PRO A 176 5.27 -17.59 -20.10
C PRO A 176 4.50 -17.93 -21.38
N LYS A 177 3.44 -17.16 -21.71
CA LYS A 177 2.62 -17.33 -22.93
C LYS A 177 2.07 -15.98 -23.40
N SER A 178 1.82 -15.84 -24.70
CA SER A 178 1.21 -14.62 -25.27
C SER A 178 -0.20 -14.32 -24.74
N SER A 179 -0.94 -15.35 -24.35
CA SER A 179 -2.27 -15.22 -23.75
C SER A 179 -2.24 -14.70 -22.31
N ALA A 180 -1.07 -14.60 -21.66
CA ALA A 180 -0.93 -14.08 -20.29
C ALA A 180 -1.54 -12.68 -20.14
N ARG A 181 -1.33 -11.83 -21.15
CA ARG A 181 -1.89 -10.48 -21.20
C ARG A 181 -3.42 -10.47 -21.05
N THR A 182 -4.11 -11.39 -21.71
CA THR A 182 -5.57 -11.45 -21.68
C THR A 182 -6.07 -11.73 -20.27
N ASP A 183 -5.44 -12.68 -19.57
CA ASP A 183 -5.79 -13.03 -18.19
C ASP A 183 -5.53 -11.87 -17.22
N ILE A 184 -4.39 -11.20 -17.35
CA ILE A 184 -4.03 -10.04 -16.52
C ILE A 184 -4.98 -8.86 -16.77
N VAL A 185 -5.32 -8.57 -18.03
CA VAL A 185 -6.29 -7.51 -18.36
C VAL A 185 -7.68 -7.84 -17.82
N ASP A 186 -8.13 -9.09 -17.94
CA ASP A 186 -9.43 -9.50 -17.37
C ASP A 186 -9.43 -9.44 -15.83
N ALA A 187 -8.33 -9.84 -15.18
CA ALA A 187 -8.15 -9.73 -13.73
C ALA A 187 -8.31 -8.28 -13.26
N GLY A 188 -7.58 -7.34 -13.87
CA GLY A 188 -7.69 -5.91 -13.55
C GLY A 188 -9.11 -5.38 -13.77
N ARG A 189 -9.77 -5.79 -14.87
CA ARG A 189 -11.17 -5.39 -15.13
C ARG A 189 -12.13 -5.87 -14.03
N ARG A 190 -11.97 -7.13 -13.58
CA ARG A 190 -12.81 -7.72 -12.53
C ARG A 190 -12.64 -7.00 -11.21
N VAL A 191 -11.39 -6.82 -10.76
CA VAL A 191 -11.08 -6.06 -9.54
C VAL A 191 -11.62 -4.64 -9.65
N GLY A 192 -11.36 -3.93 -10.76
CA GLY A 192 -11.86 -2.58 -10.98
C GLY A 192 -13.39 -2.49 -10.87
N SER A 193 -14.10 -3.41 -11.53
CA SER A 193 -15.56 -3.41 -11.48
C SER A 193 -16.15 -3.70 -10.09
N GLY A 194 -15.43 -4.39 -9.20
CA GLY A 194 -15.99 -4.95 -7.97
C GLY A 194 -17.04 -6.05 -8.19
N THR A 195 -17.24 -6.53 -9.42
CA THR A 195 -18.24 -7.56 -9.72
C THR A 195 -17.79 -8.95 -9.32
N SER A 196 -18.72 -9.74 -8.78
CA SER A 196 -18.54 -11.17 -8.53
C SER A 196 -19.64 -11.95 -9.24
N ASN A 197 -19.26 -13.03 -9.92
CA ASN A 197 -20.22 -13.97 -10.51
C ASN A 197 -20.86 -14.87 -9.45
N SER A 198 -20.12 -15.16 -8.37
CA SER A 198 -20.56 -16.10 -7.33
C SER A 198 -21.26 -15.40 -6.16
N CYS A 199 -20.83 -14.19 -5.82
CA CYS A 199 -21.33 -13.47 -4.64
C CYS A 199 -22.29 -12.34 -4.98
N GLY A 200 -22.62 -12.11 -6.26
CA GLY A 200 -23.41 -10.96 -6.70
C GLY A 200 -22.53 -9.74 -6.97
N SER A 201 -23.14 -8.62 -7.36
CA SER A 201 -22.38 -7.43 -7.79
C SER A 201 -22.57 -6.26 -6.83
N ASP A 202 -21.53 -5.95 -6.06
CA ASP A 202 -21.36 -4.66 -5.39
C ASP A 202 -20.33 -3.86 -6.18
N ASN A 203 -20.81 -3.17 -7.21
CA ASN A 203 -19.93 -2.44 -8.11
C ASN A 203 -19.24 -1.32 -7.34
N SER A 204 -17.92 -1.36 -7.32
CA SER A 204 -17.13 -0.25 -6.79
C SER A 204 -16.98 0.83 -7.86
N GLY A 205 -16.80 2.08 -7.45
CA GLY A 205 -16.54 3.17 -8.39
C GLY A 205 -15.14 3.15 -9.02
N LEU A 206 -14.34 2.12 -8.76
CA LEU A 206 -13.00 1.97 -9.29
C LEU A 206 -13.01 1.60 -10.78
N VAL A 207 -12.02 2.08 -11.51
CA VAL A 207 -11.78 1.72 -12.90
C VAL A 207 -10.30 1.43 -13.07
N ILE A 208 -9.98 0.17 -13.39
CA ILE A 208 -8.63 -0.26 -13.73
C ILE A 208 -8.53 -0.39 -15.25
N THR A 209 -7.57 0.30 -15.86
CA THR A 209 -7.40 0.38 -17.32
C THR A 209 -6.01 -0.04 -17.74
N SER A 210 -5.90 -0.96 -18.69
CA SER A 210 -4.62 -1.22 -19.36
C SER A 210 -4.31 -0.09 -20.34
N ALA A 211 -3.17 0.55 -20.17
CA ALA A 211 -2.65 1.60 -21.05
C ALA A 211 -1.97 1.04 -22.32
N GLY A 212 -1.99 -0.28 -22.53
CA GLY A 212 -1.33 -0.94 -23.64
C GLY A 212 0.02 -1.54 -23.24
N ASN A 213 0.85 -1.83 -24.25
CA ASN A 213 2.17 -2.42 -24.03
C ASN A 213 3.20 -1.33 -23.71
N THR A 214 4.20 -1.68 -22.90
CA THR A 214 5.37 -0.84 -22.60
C THR A 214 6.64 -1.68 -22.60
N SER A 215 7.79 -1.02 -22.82
CA SER A 215 9.12 -1.60 -22.60
C SER A 215 9.65 -1.36 -21.19
N ASP A 216 9.02 -0.47 -20.42
CA ASP A 216 9.36 -0.21 -19.02
C ASP A 216 9.18 -1.49 -18.20
N ARG A 217 10.08 -1.78 -17.26
CA ARG A 217 9.98 -2.96 -16.39
C ARG A 217 9.30 -2.59 -15.07
N PRO A 218 8.60 -3.53 -14.39
CA PRO A 218 8.16 -3.30 -13.01
C PRO A 218 9.35 -2.89 -12.13
N GLY A 219 9.17 -1.86 -11.31
CA GLY A 219 10.19 -1.34 -10.40
C GLY A 219 10.45 -2.23 -9.18
N ILE A 220 10.49 -3.56 -9.33
CA ILE A 220 10.60 -4.52 -8.23
C ILE A 220 11.75 -5.50 -8.48
N SER A 221 12.56 -5.78 -7.45
CA SER A 221 13.59 -6.84 -7.51
C SER A 221 13.01 -8.24 -7.26
N ALA A 222 13.79 -9.28 -7.54
CA ALA A 222 13.40 -10.67 -7.27
C ALA A 222 13.08 -10.93 -5.80
N SER A 223 13.86 -10.33 -4.89
CA SER A 223 13.67 -10.42 -3.44
C SER A 223 12.59 -9.51 -2.86
N GLY A 224 11.77 -8.85 -3.69
CA GLY A 224 10.72 -7.94 -3.23
C GLY A 224 11.26 -6.61 -2.71
N LYS A 225 12.22 -5.99 -3.41
CA LYS A 225 12.61 -4.60 -3.17
C LYS A 225 11.82 -3.67 -4.09
N CYS A 226 11.14 -2.66 -3.55
CA CYS A 226 10.63 -1.56 -4.37
C CYS A 226 11.81 -0.67 -4.81
N THR A 227 12.26 -0.82 -6.05
CA THR A 227 13.52 -0.26 -6.57
C THR A 227 13.38 1.08 -7.28
N SER A 228 12.21 1.42 -7.79
CA SER A 228 11.98 2.70 -8.48
C SER A 228 10.52 3.11 -8.44
N PHE A 229 10.26 4.39 -8.13
CA PHE A 229 8.96 5.03 -8.34
C PHE A 229 9.13 6.17 -9.33
N ASP A 230 9.05 5.86 -10.63
CA ASP A 230 9.23 6.78 -11.77
C ASP A 230 7.91 7.43 -12.24
N GLY A 231 6.82 7.22 -11.52
CA GLY A 231 5.47 7.70 -11.84
C GLY A 231 4.74 6.84 -12.85
N LYS A 232 5.29 5.69 -13.27
CA LYS A 232 4.64 4.77 -14.20
C LYS A 232 4.25 3.50 -13.49
N SER A 233 3.03 3.04 -13.72
CA SER A 233 2.57 1.75 -13.21
C SER A 233 2.78 0.67 -14.26
N VAL A 234 3.55 -0.36 -13.94
CA VAL A 234 3.93 -1.42 -14.87
C VAL A 234 3.60 -2.78 -14.29
N VAL A 235 2.93 -3.60 -15.10
CA VAL A 235 2.64 -5.00 -14.81
C VAL A 235 3.46 -5.87 -15.77
N GLY A 236 4.27 -6.78 -15.24
CA GLY A 236 5.17 -7.58 -16.06
C GLY A 236 5.73 -8.81 -15.35
N PHE A 237 6.78 -9.39 -15.92
CA PHE A 237 7.38 -10.64 -15.47
C PHE A 237 8.87 -10.49 -15.18
N GLY A 238 9.36 -11.29 -14.23
CA GLY A 238 10.77 -11.40 -13.90
C GLY A 238 10.98 -12.42 -12.79
N ASP A 239 12.24 -12.61 -12.41
CA ASP A 239 12.58 -13.54 -11.33
C ASP A 239 11.93 -13.06 -10.03
N VAL A 240 11.41 -14.01 -9.25
CA VAL A 240 10.85 -13.80 -7.91
C VAL A 240 11.43 -14.90 -7.02
N ASP A 241 12.03 -14.50 -5.90
CA ASP A 241 12.73 -15.42 -5.02
C ASP A 241 11.78 -16.18 -4.08
N GLY A 242 12.19 -17.39 -3.71
CA GLY A 242 11.54 -18.18 -2.66
C GLY A 242 10.17 -18.74 -3.06
N SER A 243 9.23 -18.71 -2.12
CA SER A 243 7.88 -19.25 -2.31
C SER A 243 6.93 -18.25 -2.98
N TYR A 244 7.31 -17.00 -3.23
CA TYR A 244 6.38 -16.00 -3.76
C TYR A 244 6.05 -16.24 -5.24
N LEU A 245 4.81 -15.91 -5.61
CA LEU A 245 4.28 -15.99 -6.98
C LEU A 245 4.38 -14.64 -7.70
N ALA A 246 4.26 -13.57 -6.94
CA ALA A 246 4.34 -12.21 -7.42
C ALA A 246 4.62 -11.23 -6.28
N TRP A 247 5.00 -10.02 -6.69
CA TRP A 247 5.13 -8.85 -5.83
C TRP A 247 4.28 -7.71 -6.39
N ALA A 248 3.71 -6.91 -5.49
CA ALA A 248 3.15 -5.59 -5.79
C ALA A 248 3.88 -4.52 -4.96
N CYS A 249 4.29 -3.44 -5.61
CA CYS A 249 4.84 -2.25 -4.97
C CYS A 249 3.96 -1.06 -5.30
N THR A 250 3.26 -0.54 -4.30
CA THR A 250 2.26 0.51 -4.48
C THR A 250 2.64 1.75 -3.69
N LYS A 251 2.61 2.89 -4.34
CA LYS A 251 2.86 4.20 -3.76
C LYS A 251 1.61 5.07 -3.82
N VAL A 252 1.30 5.68 -2.69
CA VAL A 252 0.22 6.64 -2.54
C VAL A 252 0.73 7.92 -1.91
N THR A 253 0.11 9.05 -2.27
CA THR A 253 0.26 10.28 -1.51
C THR A 253 -0.73 10.27 -0.36
N THR A 254 -0.28 10.48 0.87
CA THR A 254 -1.13 10.48 2.07
C THR A 254 -1.95 11.76 2.19
N THR A 255 -1.41 12.90 1.71
CA THR A 255 -2.11 14.20 1.74
C THR A 255 -3.30 14.24 0.79
N SER A 256 -3.11 13.80 -0.46
CA SER A 256 -4.19 13.78 -1.46
C SER A 256 -4.95 12.45 -1.50
N GLN A 257 -4.47 11.44 -0.78
CA GLN A 257 -5.02 10.09 -0.73
C GLN A 257 -5.14 9.49 -2.14
N ARG A 258 -4.10 9.65 -2.97
CA ARG A 258 -4.12 9.19 -4.36
C ARG A 258 -3.03 8.17 -4.60
N LEU A 259 -3.42 7.08 -5.26
CA LEU A 259 -2.52 6.17 -5.96
C LEU A 259 -1.71 6.94 -6.99
N THR A 260 -0.38 6.95 -6.83
CA THR A 260 0.54 7.58 -7.78
C THR A 260 1.19 6.56 -8.70
N GLN A 261 1.52 5.37 -8.18
CA GLN A 261 2.15 4.29 -8.92
C GLN A 261 1.86 2.95 -8.27
N SER A 262 1.65 1.92 -9.08
CA SER A 262 1.72 0.54 -8.63
C SER A 262 2.40 -0.31 -9.69
N ASP A 263 3.43 -1.04 -9.28
CA ASP A 263 4.10 -2.03 -10.11
C ASP A 263 3.73 -3.44 -9.64
N ILE A 264 3.60 -4.37 -10.59
CA ILE A 264 3.33 -5.78 -10.32
C ILE A 264 4.34 -6.64 -11.10
N LEU A 265 5.04 -7.51 -10.37
CA LEU A 265 6.03 -8.43 -10.91
C LEU A 265 5.59 -9.87 -10.68
N PHE A 266 5.27 -10.60 -11.74
CA PHE A 266 4.98 -12.04 -11.69
C PHE A 266 6.23 -12.87 -11.90
N ASP A 267 6.37 -13.95 -11.14
CA ASP A 267 7.50 -14.90 -11.26
C ASP A 267 7.58 -15.51 -12.66
N ASN A 268 8.77 -15.53 -13.25
CA ASN A 268 9.08 -16.29 -14.46
C ASN A 268 10.32 -17.19 -14.36
N SER A 269 10.89 -17.34 -13.16
CA SER A 269 12.17 -18.04 -12.92
C SER A 269 12.07 -19.57 -13.07
N SER A 270 10.91 -20.16 -12.76
CA SER A 270 10.61 -21.59 -12.99
C SER A 270 9.13 -21.97 -12.75
N ARG A 271 8.25 -20.98 -12.55
CA ARG A 271 6.88 -21.21 -12.14
C ARG A 271 6.05 -21.82 -13.26
N ALA A 272 5.40 -22.94 -12.95
CA ALA A 272 4.37 -23.50 -13.82
C ALA A 272 3.11 -22.64 -13.72
N TRP A 273 2.79 -21.90 -14.78
CA TRP A 273 1.58 -21.08 -14.87
C TRP A 273 0.48 -21.76 -15.68
N HIS A 274 -0.73 -21.75 -15.14
CA HIS A 274 -1.94 -21.94 -15.91
C HIS A 274 -2.49 -20.61 -16.39
N ILE A 275 -2.87 -20.59 -17.67
CA ILE A 275 -3.28 -19.40 -18.40
C ILE A 275 -4.43 -19.81 -19.33
N GLY A 276 -5.49 -19.00 -19.35
CA GLY A 276 -6.70 -19.20 -20.13
C GLY A 276 -7.87 -19.78 -19.33
N SER A 277 -8.96 -20.12 -20.00
CA SER A 277 -10.24 -20.49 -19.38
C SER A 277 -10.47 -21.99 -19.19
N GLY A 278 -9.48 -22.83 -19.49
CA GLY A 278 -9.60 -24.29 -19.42
C GLY A 278 -9.60 -24.84 -18.00
N SER A 279 -9.73 -26.16 -17.86
CA SER A 279 -9.51 -26.83 -16.58
C SER A 279 -8.04 -26.69 -16.18
N CYS A 280 -7.81 -26.40 -14.90
CA CYS A 280 -6.47 -26.34 -14.33
C CYS A 280 -6.26 -27.49 -13.36
N SER A 281 -5.28 -28.35 -13.67
CA SER A 281 -4.90 -29.50 -12.85
C SER A 281 -3.47 -29.42 -12.31
N SER A 282 -2.69 -28.41 -12.73
CA SER A 282 -1.31 -28.21 -12.29
C SER A 282 -0.87 -26.76 -12.48
N GLY A 283 0.19 -26.37 -11.77
CA GLY A 283 0.71 -25.00 -11.77
C GLY A 283 -0.11 -24.05 -10.90
N HIS A 284 0.19 -22.76 -10.97
CA HIS A 284 -0.58 -21.70 -10.33
C HIS A 284 -1.37 -20.93 -11.37
N ASP A 285 -2.54 -20.44 -10.98
CA ASP A 285 -3.43 -19.74 -11.87
C ASP A 285 -3.01 -18.27 -12.04
N LEU A 286 -2.54 -17.88 -13.22
CA LEU A 286 -2.02 -16.52 -13.44
C LEU A 286 -3.11 -15.47 -13.22
N LYS A 287 -4.34 -15.75 -13.66
CA LYS A 287 -5.46 -14.82 -13.50
C LYS A 287 -5.79 -14.60 -12.02
N ALA A 288 -5.80 -15.65 -11.22
CA ALA A 288 -6.02 -15.56 -9.78
C ALA A 288 -4.95 -14.73 -9.09
N VAL A 289 -3.67 -15.01 -9.36
CA VAL A 289 -2.55 -14.21 -8.81
C VAL A 289 -2.68 -12.76 -9.29
N ALA A 290 -2.98 -12.53 -10.56
CA ALA A 290 -3.19 -11.17 -11.06
C ALA A 290 -4.35 -10.44 -10.37
N MET A 291 -5.47 -11.12 -10.09
CA MET A 291 -6.57 -10.51 -9.35
C MET A 291 -6.14 -10.13 -7.93
N HIS A 292 -5.36 -10.97 -7.27
CA HIS A 292 -4.80 -10.70 -5.94
C HIS A 292 -3.88 -9.47 -5.97
N GLU A 293 -2.90 -9.44 -6.87
CA GLU A 293 -1.96 -8.32 -6.97
C GLU A 293 -2.64 -7.01 -7.39
N PHE A 294 -3.68 -7.08 -8.24
CA PHE A 294 -4.50 -5.91 -8.54
C PHE A 294 -5.28 -5.41 -7.33
N GLY A 295 -5.67 -6.28 -6.40
CA GLY A 295 -6.23 -5.89 -5.12
C GLY A 295 -5.25 -5.07 -4.29
N HIS A 296 -4.00 -5.52 -4.16
CA HIS A 296 -2.93 -4.73 -3.50
C HIS A 296 -2.66 -3.40 -4.20
N ALA A 297 -2.63 -3.39 -5.54
CA ALA A 297 -2.44 -2.18 -6.33
C ALA A 297 -3.48 -1.09 -6.01
N VAL A 298 -4.65 -1.50 -5.53
CA VAL A 298 -5.79 -0.62 -5.24
C VAL A 298 -6.12 -0.59 -3.74
N GLY A 299 -5.19 -1.00 -2.88
CA GLY A 299 -5.23 -0.77 -1.44
C GLY A 299 -5.96 -1.83 -0.63
N LEU A 300 -6.32 -2.97 -1.22
CA LEU A 300 -6.73 -4.14 -0.44
C LEU A 300 -5.50 -4.80 0.18
N SER A 301 -5.73 -5.41 1.33
CA SER A 301 -4.74 -6.14 2.10
C SER A 301 -5.21 -7.58 2.33
N HIS A 302 -4.29 -8.45 2.74
CA HIS A 302 -4.54 -9.86 2.97
C HIS A 302 -5.69 -10.10 3.95
N THR A 303 -6.66 -10.91 3.55
CA THR A 303 -7.85 -11.21 4.38
C THR A 303 -7.55 -12.10 5.58
N ASP A 304 -6.47 -12.88 5.49
CA ASP A 304 -5.96 -13.73 6.56
C ASP A 304 -5.11 -13.02 7.61
N GLU A 305 -4.88 -11.71 7.47
CA GLU A 305 -4.43 -10.90 8.61
C GLU A 305 -5.46 -10.89 9.75
N TRP A 306 -6.74 -11.12 9.43
CA TRP A 306 -7.83 -11.17 10.40
C TRP A 306 -7.95 -12.52 11.09
N ASP A 307 -8.08 -13.58 10.29
CA ASP A 307 -8.17 -14.96 10.76
C ASP A 307 -7.56 -15.88 9.68
N PRO A 308 -6.45 -16.57 9.98
CA PRO A 308 -5.74 -17.37 8.99
C PRO A 308 -6.52 -18.59 8.47
N ASP A 309 -7.57 -19.02 9.18
CA ASP A 309 -8.28 -20.28 8.90
C ASP A 309 -9.68 -20.09 8.28
N ASP A 310 -10.25 -18.89 8.31
CA ASP A 310 -11.69 -18.67 8.05
C ASP A 310 -12.03 -18.04 6.67
N TYR A 311 -11.03 -17.47 5.97
CA TYR A 311 -11.24 -16.69 4.71
C TYR A 311 -10.36 -17.08 3.53
N TYR A 312 -9.92 -18.34 3.49
CA TYR A 312 -9.13 -18.93 2.39
C TYR A 312 -9.84 -18.94 1.01
N ASP A 313 -11.09 -18.52 0.98
CA ASP A 313 -11.92 -18.41 -0.22
C ASP A 313 -12.16 -16.96 -0.66
N GLN A 314 -11.40 -15.98 -0.19
CA GLN A 314 -11.32 -14.63 -0.80
C GLN A 314 -10.21 -14.59 -1.86
N VAL A 315 -10.27 -13.62 -2.78
CA VAL A 315 -9.18 -13.34 -3.72
C VAL A 315 -7.96 -12.84 -2.96
N MET A 316 -8.15 -11.97 -1.96
CA MET A 316 -7.08 -11.40 -1.15
C MET A 316 -6.56 -12.32 -0.05
N TYR A 317 -6.83 -13.63 -0.10
CA TYR A 317 -6.15 -14.58 0.80
C TYR A 317 -4.68 -14.71 0.39
N SER A 318 -3.74 -14.57 1.34
CA SER A 318 -2.29 -14.42 1.06
C SER A 318 -1.61 -15.60 0.37
N LYS A 319 -2.30 -16.75 0.33
CA LYS A 319 -1.77 -18.02 -0.19
C LYS A 319 -2.57 -18.48 -1.41
N ILE A 320 -1.88 -18.64 -2.53
CA ILE A 320 -2.48 -19.19 -3.75
C ILE A 320 -1.91 -20.58 -3.98
N ALA A 321 -2.71 -21.56 -3.56
CA ALA A 321 -2.41 -22.97 -3.78
C ALA A 321 -2.29 -23.28 -5.28
N ARG A 322 -1.62 -24.39 -5.59
CA ARG A 322 -1.64 -24.92 -6.95
C ARG A 322 -3.08 -25.17 -7.41
N CYS A 323 -3.27 -25.06 -8.71
CA CYS A 323 -4.54 -25.25 -9.35
C CYS A 323 -5.21 -26.57 -8.99
N SER A 324 -6.47 -26.43 -8.61
CA SER A 324 -7.49 -27.48 -8.62
C SER A 324 -8.78 -26.87 -9.16
N SER A 325 -9.79 -27.70 -9.45
CA SER A 325 -11.13 -27.18 -9.77
C SER A 325 -11.69 -26.27 -8.67
N THR A 326 -11.36 -26.55 -7.41
CA THR A 326 -11.73 -25.74 -6.25
C THR A 326 -10.95 -24.43 -6.15
N THR A 327 -9.64 -24.45 -6.45
CA THR A 327 -8.80 -23.24 -6.42
C THR A 327 -9.25 -22.25 -7.49
N LEU A 328 -9.55 -22.74 -8.70
CA LEU A 328 -10.00 -21.92 -9.83
C LEU A 328 -11.32 -21.19 -9.55
N SER A 329 -12.29 -21.85 -8.92
CA SER A 329 -13.60 -21.23 -8.65
C SER A 329 -13.55 -20.19 -7.54
N LYS A 330 -12.58 -20.31 -6.61
CA LYS A 330 -12.41 -19.36 -5.51
C LYS A 330 -11.58 -18.13 -5.91
N GLN A 331 -10.45 -18.30 -6.58
CA GLN A 331 -9.50 -17.19 -6.69
C GLN A 331 -9.60 -16.40 -8.03
N ARG A 332 -10.46 -16.81 -8.97
CA ARG A 332 -10.76 -16.06 -10.23
C ARG A 332 -11.99 -15.16 -10.17
N ASP A 333 -12.59 -15.03 -9.01
CA ASP A 333 -13.84 -14.32 -8.81
C ASP A 333 -13.81 -13.69 -7.41
N LEU A 334 -14.26 -12.45 -7.27
CA LEU A 334 -14.19 -11.76 -5.98
C LEU A 334 -15.10 -12.44 -4.95
N GLY A 335 -14.60 -12.61 -3.74
CA GLY A 335 -15.45 -12.88 -2.58
C GLY A 335 -16.09 -11.60 -2.07
N ARG A 336 -17.07 -11.73 -1.17
CA ARG A 336 -17.78 -10.58 -0.59
C ARG A 336 -16.89 -9.70 0.27
N GLY A 337 -15.87 -10.27 0.93
CA GLY A 337 -14.86 -9.49 1.66
C GLY A 337 -14.09 -8.58 0.71
N ASP A 338 -13.59 -9.13 -0.41
CA ASP A 338 -12.90 -8.33 -1.44
C ASP A 338 -13.80 -7.18 -1.95
N GLN A 339 -15.07 -7.48 -2.23
CA GLN A 339 -16.06 -6.48 -2.68
C GLN A 339 -16.32 -5.40 -1.62
N ASN A 340 -16.49 -5.79 -0.36
CA ASN A 340 -16.70 -4.87 0.76
C ASN A 340 -15.50 -3.93 0.92
N GLY A 341 -14.27 -4.45 0.76
CA GLY A 341 -13.05 -3.65 0.77
C GLY A 341 -13.02 -2.62 -0.36
N LEU A 342 -13.29 -3.04 -1.58
CA LEU A 342 -13.34 -2.13 -2.74
C LEU A 342 -14.44 -1.07 -2.57
N PHE A 343 -15.62 -1.47 -2.11
CA PHE A 343 -16.72 -0.54 -1.84
C PHE A 343 -16.37 0.45 -0.73
N SER A 344 -15.68 -0.01 0.32
CA SER A 344 -15.24 0.85 1.42
C SER A 344 -14.23 1.92 0.99
N LEU A 345 -13.38 1.61 0.02
CA LEU A 345 -12.38 2.53 -0.51
C LEU A 345 -12.96 3.47 -1.59
N TYR A 346 -13.76 2.93 -2.51
CA TYR A 346 -14.12 3.64 -3.74
C TYR A 346 -15.60 4.03 -3.82
N GLY A 347 -16.42 3.58 -2.86
CA GLY A 347 -17.87 3.75 -2.88
C GLY A 347 -18.52 3.04 -4.06
N PRO A 348 -19.84 3.24 -4.25
CA PRO A 348 -20.55 2.72 -5.41
C PRO A 348 -20.04 3.34 -6.72
N ALA A 349 -20.21 2.58 -7.81
CA ALA A 349 -20.08 3.06 -9.19
C ALA A 349 -21.10 4.13 -9.56
#